data_AF-A0A016U8L6-F1
#
_entry.id   AF-A0A016U8L6-F1
#
_cell.length_a   1.000
_cell.length_b   1.000
_cell.length_c   1.000
_cell.angle_alpha   90.00
_cell.angle_beta   90.00
_cell.angle_gamma   90.00
#
_symmetry.space_group_name_H-M   'P 1'
#
loop_
_entity.id
_entity.type
_entity.pdbx_description
1 polymer ?
#
loop_
_entity_poly.entity_id
_entity_poly.type
_entity_poly.pdbx_seq_one_letter_code
_entity_poly.pdbx_strand_id
1 'polypeptide(L)'
;MDALPSGTRTISEKYDDRLKAYQEHINKRVLVDWIRIVGLDNPKKWRPEKLLNAFARDVLKYPEEKHAPFSWPVPAGFQRGVQAYRARVDYTFWIYFLTKGRKLLIEHNKNEGKRIELNKELTLPMSDEQNLGLLIRKKLREKYSVKNLKPPPMQNHRNAFAVAC
;
A
#
# COMPACT_ATOMS: atom_id res chain seq x y z
N MET A 1 -45.62 10.24 -20.41
CA MET A 1 -45.03 9.54 -19.25
C MET A 1 -43.57 9.93 -19.23
N ASP A 2 -43.26 11.04 -18.58
CA ASP A 2 -41.92 11.63 -18.61
C ASP A 2 -41.05 10.99 -17.54
N ALA A 3 -39.89 10.49 -17.95
CA ALA A 3 -38.89 9.88 -17.09
C ALA A 3 -38.30 10.94 -16.14
N LEU A 4 -38.31 10.65 -14.83
CA LEU A 4 -37.68 11.49 -13.81
C LEU A 4 -36.15 11.54 -14.02
N PRO A 5 -35.51 12.71 -13.82
CA PRO A 5 -34.08 12.89 -14.06
C PRO A 5 -33.25 12.11 -13.02
N SER A 6 -32.37 11.25 -13.52
CA SER A 6 -31.49 10.34 -12.78
C SER A 6 -30.27 11.02 -12.12
N GLY A 7 -30.48 12.07 -11.32
CA GLY A 7 -29.36 12.94 -10.93
C GLY A 7 -29.23 13.43 -9.48
N THR A 8 -30.23 13.30 -8.61
CA THR A 8 -30.18 13.91 -7.28
C THR A 8 -29.72 12.93 -6.21
N ARG A 9 -28.40 12.90 -5.95
CA ARG A 9 -27.81 12.20 -4.80
C ARG A 9 -28.37 12.76 -3.49
N THR A 10 -28.67 11.88 -2.55
CA THR A 10 -29.23 12.24 -1.25
C THR A 10 -28.20 12.96 -0.37
N ILE A 11 -28.66 13.80 0.56
CA ILE A 11 -27.81 14.58 1.47
C ILE A 11 -26.92 13.66 2.33
N SER A 12 -27.45 12.49 2.71
CA SER A 12 -26.72 11.45 3.46
C SER A 12 -25.51 10.92 2.69
N GLU A 13 -25.67 10.62 1.40
CA GLU A 13 -24.58 10.12 0.54
C GLU A 13 -23.45 11.16 0.40
N LYS A 14 -23.79 12.45 0.30
CA LYS A 14 -22.80 13.53 0.28
C LYS A 14 -22.04 13.68 1.60
N TYR A 15 -22.68 13.38 2.73
CA TYR A 15 -22.05 13.45 4.06
C TYR A 15 -21.07 12.30 4.27
N ASP A 16 -21.45 11.09 3.85
CA ASP A 16 -20.57 9.91 3.85
C ASP A 16 -19.35 10.09 2.95
N ASP A 17 -19.51 10.69 1.77
CA ASP A 17 -18.39 10.97 0.85
C ASP A 17 -17.40 11.98 1.45
N ARG A 18 -17.89 13.01 2.15
CA ARG A 18 -17.02 13.97 2.86
C ARG A 18 -16.28 13.33 4.03
N LEU A 19 -16.96 12.49 4.80
CA LEU A 19 -16.34 11.77 5.92
C LEU A 19 -15.26 10.79 5.43
N LYS A 20 -15.54 10.06 4.34
CA LYS A 20 -14.55 9.20 3.68
C LYS A 20 -13.37 10.01 3.16
N ALA A 21 -13.60 11.12 2.47
CA ALA A 21 -12.52 11.97 1.96
C ALA A 21 -11.66 12.53 3.10
N TYR A 22 -12.28 12.91 4.23
CA TYR A 22 -11.58 13.37 5.43
C TYR A 22 -10.76 12.25 6.08
N GLN A 23 -11.36 11.07 6.26
CA GLN A 23 -10.67 9.92 6.85
C GLN A 23 -9.54 9.41 5.95
N GLU A 24 -9.72 9.43 4.63
CA GLU A 24 -8.68 9.13 3.65
C GLU A 24 -7.57 10.19 3.67
N HIS A 25 -7.90 11.47 3.85
CA HIS A 25 -6.92 12.53 4.04
C HIS A 25 -6.10 12.33 5.32
N ILE A 26 -6.73 11.93 6.42
CA ILE A 26 -6.05 11.56 7.67
C ILE A 26 -5.16 10.33 7.45
N ASN A 27 -5.69 9.25 6.89
CA ASN A 27 -4.96 8.01 6.67
C ASN A 27 -3.78 8.21 5.70
N LYS A 28 -3.92 9.07 4.69
CA LYS A 28 -2.81 9.48 3.80
C LYS A 28 -1.67 10.16 4.57
N ARG A 29 -2.00 10.95 5.59
CA ARG A 29 -1.04 11.70 6.42
C ARG A 29 -0.44 10.88 7.56
N VAL A 30 -1.22 9.97 8.14
CA VAL A 30 -0.86 9.24 9.37
C VAL A 30 -0.10 7.93 9.09
N LEU A 31 -0.20 7.37 7.87
CA LEU A 31 0.35 6.03 7.59
C LEU A 31 1.22 6.03 6.33
N VAL A 32 2.42 6.63 6.39
CA VAL A 32 3.53 6.14 5.56
C VAL A 32 4.32 5.17 6.42
N ASP A 33 3.66 4.09 6.81
CA ASP A 33 4.30 3.09 7.63
C ASP A 33 5.13 2.15 6.78
N TRP A 34 4.64 1.76 5.61
CA TRP A 34 5.24 0.71 4.80
C TRP A 34 5.59 1.20 3.40
N ILE A 35 6.77 0.78 2.94
CA ILE A 35 7.21 0.97 1.57
C ILE A 35 7.60 -0.36 0.94
N ARG A 36 7.56 -0.40 -0.39
CA ARG A 36 8.08 -1.46 -1.22
C ARG A 36 9.26 -0.92 -2.04
N ILE A 37 10.40 -1.57 -1.88
CA ILE A 37 11.65 -1.28 -2.57
C ILE A 37 11.82 -2.32 -3.67
N VAL A 38 12.05 -1.86 -4.89
CA VAL A 38 12.08 -2.69 -6.09
C VAL A 38 13.33 -2.39 -6.90
N GLY A 39 13.90 -3.40 -7.57
CA GLY A 39 15.06 -3.22 -8.46
C GLY A 39 16.38 -3.02 -7.71
N LEU A 40 16.41 -3.30 -6.40
CA LEU A 40 17.61 -3.27 -5.58
C LEU A 40 18.29 -4.64 -5.61
N ASP A 41 19.39 -4.74 -6.34
CA ASP A 41 20.16 -5.98 -6.45
C ASP A 41 20.86 -6.35 -5.15
N ASN A 42 20.93 -7.65 -4.86
CA ASN A 42 21.61 -8.20 -3.69
C ASN A 42 22.62 -9.30 -4.08
N PRO A 43 23.69 -8.96 -4.84
CA PRO A 43 24.65 -9.96 -5.33
C PRO A 43 25.40 -10.65 -4.19
N LYS A 44 25.62 -9.94 -3.08
CA LYS A 44 26.32 -10.46 -1.89
C LYS A 44 25.40 -11.25 -0.95
N LYS A 45 24.12 -11.45 -1.30
CA LYS A 45 23.10 -12.12 -0.49
C LYS A 45 23.08 -11.63 0.97
N TRP A 46 23.21 -10.32 1.15
CA TRP A 46 23.10 -9.69 2.46
C TRP A 46 21.72 -9.90 3.06
N ARG A 47 21.66 -9.97 4.39
CA ARG A 47 20.40 -9.94 5.11
C ARG A 47 19.65 -8.63 4.81
N PRO A 48 18.32 -8.63 4.75
CA PRO A 48 17.52 -7.45 4.38
C PRO A 48 17.88 -6.21 5.22
N GLU A 49 18.10 -6.36 6.52
CA GLU A 49 18.47 -5.25 7.42
C GLU A 49 19.77 -4.57 6.98
N LYS A 50 20.80 -5.37 6.68
CA LYS A 50 22.10 -4.87 6.24
C LYS A 50 22.01 -4.24 4.86
N LEU A 51 21.27 -4.88 3.94
CA LEU A 51 21.08 -4.38 2.57
C LEU A 51 20.38 -3.02 2.57
N LEU A 52 19.26 -2.89 3.29
CA LEU A 52 18.50 -1.66 3.30
C LEU A 52 19.22 -0.52 4.03
N ASN A 53 19.97 -0.83 5.10
CA ASN A 53 20.82 0.17 5.75
C ASN A 53 21.96 0.65 4.84
N ALA A 54 22.63 -0.27 4.13
CA ALA A 54 23.64 0.10 3.15
C ALA A 54 23.03 0.95 2.02
N PHE A 55 21.86 0.57 1.51
CA PHE A 55 21.13 1.36 0.53
C PHE A 55 20.81 2.78 1.03
N ALA A 56 20.32 2.93 2.25
CA ALA A 56 20.03 4.25 2.82
C ALA A 56 21.28 5.13 2.96
N ARG A 57 22.41 4.55 3.37
CA ARG A 57 23.65 5.30 3.61
C ARG A 57 24.42 5.56 2.33
N ASP A 58 24.64 4.53 1.52
CA ASP A 58 25.56 4.58 0.39
C ASP A 58 24.90 5.26 -0.82
N VAL A 59 23.63 4.95 -1.07
CA VAL A 59 22.87 5.47 -2.23
C VAL A 59 22.10 6.73 -1.86
N LEU A 60 21.31 6.69 -0.78
CA LEU A 60 20.46 7.83 -0.41
C LEU A 60 21.18 8.87 0.46
N LYS A 61 22.42 8.61 0.88
CA LYS A 61 23.24 9.50 1.73
C LYS A 61 22.52 9.94 3.02
N TYR A 62 21.71 9.05 3.59
CA TYR A 62 21.00 9.35 4.82
C TYR A 62 21.99 9.46 5.99
N PRO A 63 21.93 10.53 6.81
CA PRO A 63 22.90 10.75 7.89
C PRO A 63 22.88 9.62 8.93
N GLU A 64 24.06 9.23 9.41
CA GLU A 64 24.20 8.16 10.40
C GLU A 64 23.80 8.61 11.81
N GLU A 65 23.84 9.91 12.12
CA GLU A 65 23.41 10.41 13.44
C GLU A 65 21.89 10.29 13.65
N LYS A 66 21.12 10.03 12.59
CA LYS A 66 19.66 9.92 12.66
C LYS A 66 19.20 8.49 12.95
N HIS A 67 17.97 8.39 13.45
CA HIS A 67 17.30 7.11 13.68
C HIS A 67 17.28 6.22 12.43
N ALA A 68 17.27 4.91 12.65
CA ALA A 68 17.29 3.91 11.58
C ALA A 68 16.19 4.18 10.52
N PRO A 69 16.54 4.24 9.23
CA PRO A 69 15.61 4.67 8.18
C PRO A 69 14.52 3.63 7.91
N PHE A 70 14.87 2.35 8.10
CA PHE A 70 14.00 1.21 7.85
C PHE A 70 13.92 0.32 9.08
N SER A 71 12.75 -0.27 9.29
CA SER A 71 12.52 -1.30 10.30
C SER A 71 11.69 -2.45 9.71
N TRP A 72 11.78 -3.65 10.29
CA TRP A 72 11.01 -4.83 9.85
C TRP A 72 11.15 -5.15 8.35
N PRO A 73 12.37 -5.24 7.80
CA PRO A 73 12.54 -5.55 6.39
C PRO A 73 12.18 -7.02 6.12
N VAL A 74 11.31 -7.23 5.15
CA VAL A 74 10.85 -8.55 4.72
C VAL A 74 10.92 -8.67 3.20
N PRO A 75 11.23 -9.85 2.65
CA PRO A 75 11.06 -10.12 1.23
C PRO A 75 9.62 -9.91 0.78
N ALA A 76 9.43 -9.29 -0.38
CA ALA A 76 8.12 -8.96 -0.96
C ALA A 76 7.92 -9.58 -2.35
N GLY A 77 8.45 -10.79 -2.56
CA GLY A 77 8.44 -11.49 -3.84
C GLY A 77 9.46 -10.94 -4.83
N PHE A 78 9.27 -11.24 -6.12
CA PHE A 78 10.16 -10.81 -7.19
C PHE A 78 9.44 -9.87 -8.15
N GLN A 79 10.16 -8.88 -8.66
CA GLN A 79 9.66 -7.95 -9.64
C GLN A 79 10.78 -7.61 -10.61
N ARG A 80 10.55 -7.81 -11.91
CA ARG A 80 11.58 -7.68 -12.96
C ARG A 80 12.80 -8.59 -12.72
N GLY A 81 12.58 -9.80 -12.19
CA GLY A 81 13.65 -10.77 -11.91
C GLY A 81 14.49 -10.48 -10.65
N VAL A 82 14.28 -9.32 -10.00
CA VAL A 82 14.99 -8.93 -8.78
C VAL A 82 14.07 -9.08 -7.57
N GLN A 83 14.62 -9.49 -6.44
CA GLN A 83 13.88 -9.58 -5.18
C GLN A 83 13.42 -8.19 -4.73
N ALA A 84 12.13 -8.04 -4.50
CA ALA A 84 11.56 -6.84 -3.88
C ALA A 84 11.61 -6.99 -2.36
N TYR A 85 11.70 -5.86 -1.67
CA TYR A 85 11.68 -5.80 -0.20
C TYR A 85 10.56 -4.89 0.25
N ARG A 86 9.93 -5.25 1.37
CA ARG A 86 8.97 -4.42 2.08
C ARG A 86 9.60 -4.05 3.42
N ALA A 87 9.49 -2.81 3.83
CA ALA A 87 10.00 -2.37 5.13
C ALA A 87 9.13 -1.26 5.70
N ARG A 88 9.10 -1.17 7.03
CA ARG A 88 8.59 0.02 7.69
C ARG A 88 9.57 1.17 7.58
N VAL A 89 9.05 2.38 7.43
CA VAL A 89 9.85 3.59 7.25
C VAL A 89 9.69 4.53 8.43
N ASP A 90 10.81 5.07 8.89
CA ASP A 90 10.79 6.17 9.85
C ASP A 90 10.32 7.48 9.19
N TYR A 91 9.53 8.27 9.91
CA TYR A 91 8.98 9.51 9.39
C TYR A 91 10.08 10.53 9.02
N THR A 92 11.15 10.61 9.81
CA THR A 92 12.28 11.52 9.56
C THR A 92 13.01 11.13 8.29
N PHE A 93 13.19 9.82 8.07
CA PHE A 93 13.75 9.30 6.83
C PHE A 93 12.82 9.61 5.64
N TRP A 94 11.51 9.43 5.78
CA TRP A 94 10.58 9.70 4.68
C TRP A 94 10.63 11.16 4.20
N ILE A 95 10.65 12.11 5.14
CA ILE A 95 10.78 13.54 4.82
C ILE A 95 12.12 13.83 4.16
N TYR A 96 13.21 13.23 4.65
CA TYR A 96 14.52 13.33 4.00
C TYR A 96 14.49 12.77 2.56
N PHE A 97 13.85 11.63 2.35
CA PHE A 97 13.75 11.00 1.05
C PHE A 97 12.98 11.88 0.07
N LEU A 98 11.85 12.46 0.48
CA LEU A 98 11.06 13.35 -0.38
C LEU A 98 11.81 14.64 -0.76
N THR A 99 12.62 15.18 0.15
CA THR A 99 13.33 16.46 -0.06
C THR A 99 14.64 16.29 -0.83
N LYS A 100 15.45 15.29 -0.49
CA LYS A 100 16.80 15.07 -1.04
C LYS A 100 16.97 13.68 -1.65
N GLY A 101 16.58 12.63 -0.92
CA GLY A 101 16.87 11.24 -1.31
C GLY A 101 16.32 10.83 -2.68
N ARG A 102 15.17 11.39 -3.11
CA ARG A 102 14.58 11.10 -4.42
C ARG A 102 15.46 11.56 -5.58
N LYS A 103 16.11 12.73 -5.46
CA LYS A 103 17.02 13.24 -6.49
C LYS A 103 18.27 12.35 -6.58
N LEU A 104 18.85 12.02 -5.43
CA LEU A 104 20.01 11.13 -5.33
C LEU A 104 19.73 9.74 -5.92
N LEU A 105 18.55 9.18 -5.65
CA LEU A 105 18.14 7.90 -6.22
C LEU A 105 18.05 7.94 -7.75
N ILE A 106 17.51 9.03 -8.31
CA ILE A 106 17.42 9.23 -9.77
C ILE A 106 18.80 9.35 -10.38
N GLU A 107 19.70 10.13 -9.78
CA GLU A 107 21.09 10.27 -10.23
C GLU A 107 21.83 8.95 -10.18
N HIS A 108 21.72 8.19 -9.08
CA HIS A 108 22.32 6.87 -8.96
C HIS A 108 21.79 5.90 -10.02
N ASN A 109 20.46 5.87 -10.22
CA ASN A 109 19.84 5.05 -11.27
C ASN A 109 20.37 5.40 -12.66
N LYS A 110 20.55 6.70 -12.95
CA LYS A 110 21.11 7.16 -14.23
C LYS A 110 22.58 6.75 -14.40
N ASN A 111 23.38 6.90 -13.35
CA ASN A 111 24.82 6.64 -13.39
C ASN A 111 25.15 5.15 -13.47
N GLU A 112 24.40 4.30 -12.75
CA GLU A 112 24.66 2.86 -12.70
C GLU A 112 23.77 2.06 -13.67
N GLY A 113 22.92 2.72 -14.47
CA GLY A 113 21.98 2.06 -15.37
C GLY A 113 20.93 1.22 -14.64
N LYS A 114 20.61 1.56 -13.40
CA LYS A 114 19.67 0.84 -12.53
C LYS A 114 18.28 1.46 -12.56
N ARG A 115 17.30 0.69 -12.09
CA ARG A 115 15.91 1.15 -11.94
C ARG A 115 15.36 0.80 -10.57
N ILE A 116 16.00 1.36 -9.53
CA ILE A 116 15.55 1.22 -8.15
C ILE A 116 14.37 2.17 -7.91
N GLU A 117 13.29 1.64 -7.35
CA GLU A 117 12.07 2.38 -7.06
C GLU A 117 11.64 2.18 -5.60
N LEU A 118 11.29 3.27 -4.92
CA LEU A 118 10.65 3.27 -3.61
C LEU A 118 9.18 3.65 -3.77
N ASN A 119 8.30 2.67 -3.56
CA ASN A 119 6.87 2.86 -3.69
C ASN A 119 6.22 2.82 -2.30
N LYS A 120 5.41 3.83 -1.98
CA LYS A 120 4.55 3.78 -0.80
C LYS A 120 3.58 2.62 -0.97
N GLU A 121 3.51 1.70 -0.01
CA GLU A 121 2.46 0.70 -0.02
C GLU A 121 1.17 1.33 0.48
N LEU A 122 0.15 1.31 -0.39
CA LEU A 122 -1.21 1.55 0.03
C LEU A 122 -1.67 0.30 0.77
N THR A 123 -1.61 0.35 2.10
CA THR A 123 -2.31 -0.62 2.92
C THR A 123 -3.79 -0.26 2.85
N LEU A 124 -4.58 -1.07 2.15
CA LEU A 124 -6.01 -1.08 2.39
C LEU A 124 -6.17 -1.46 3.87
N PRO A 125 -6.80 -0.62 4.71
CA PRO A 125 -7.10 -1.04 6.06
C PRO A 125 -7.96 -2.30 5.97
N MET A 126 -7.73 -3.28 6.84
CA MET A 126 -8.50 -4.54 6.89
C MET A 126 -10.03 -4.31 6.89
N SER A 127 -10.48 -3.14 7.36
CA SER A 127 -11.88 -2.71 7.25
C SER A 127 -12.37 -2.64 5.82
N ASP A 128 -11.56 -2.18 4.87
CA ASP A 128 -11.96 -1.92 3.49
C ASP A 128 -12.10 -3.22 2.69
N GLU A 129 -11.27 -4.23 2.98
CA GLU A 129 -11.43 -5.57 2.42
C GLU A 129 -12.69 -6.27 2.97
N GLN A 130 -12.95 -6.13 4.27
CA GLN A 130 -14.19 -6.61 4.89
C GLN A 130 -15.42 -5.85 4.39
N ASN A 131 -15.30 -4.53 4.18
CA ASN A 131 -16.34 -3.66 3.62
C ASN A 131 -16.61 -3.99 2.16
N LEU A 132 -15.59 -4.32 1.37
CA LEU A 132 -15.74 -4.80 0.00
C LEU A 132 -16.49 -6.14 -0.01
N GLY A 133 -16.10 -7.08 0.85
CA GLY A 133 -16.82 -8.34 1.03
C GLY A 133 -18.27 -8.14 1.48
N LEU A 134 -18.56 -7.19 2.36
CA LEU A 134 -19.93 -6.83 2.76
C LEU A 134 -20.71 -6.20 1.60
N LEU A 135 -20.10 -5.31 0.83
CA LEU A 135 -20.71 -4.62 -0.31
C LEU A 135 -21.09 -5.61 -1.41
N ILE A 136 -20.19 -6.53 -1.75
CA ILE A 136 -20.44 -7.58 -2.75
C ILE A 136 -21.61 -8.46 -2.30
N ARG A 137 -21.62 -8.88 -1.02
CA ARG A 137 -22.73 -9.66 -0.43
C ARG A 137 -24.05 -8.91 -0.46
N LYS A 138 -24.06 -7.60 -0.18
CA LYS A 138 -25.26 -6.75 -0.25
C LYS A 138 -25.81 -6.69 -1.68
N LYS A 139 -24.97 -6.34 -2.67
CA LYS A 139 -25.38 -6.26 -4.08
C LYS A 139 -25.86 -7.59 -4.65
N LEU A 140 -25.25 -8.70 -4.25
CA LEU A 140 -25.72 -10.05 -4.62
C LEU A 140 -27.12 -10.32 -4.06
N ARG A 141 -27.35 -10.05 -2.77
CA ARG A 141 -28.68 -10.22 -2.17
C ARG A 141 -29.74 -9.37 -2.85
N GLU A 142 -29.43 -8.10 -3.15
CA GLU A 142 -30.34 -7.20 -3.87
C GLU A 142 -30.69 -7.73 -5.26
N LYS A 143 -29.68 -8.15 -6.05
CA LYS A 143 -29.92 -8.71 -7.40
C LYS A 143 -30.74 -10.01 -7.38
N TYR A 144 -30.52 -10.87 -6.40
CA TYR A 144 -31.28 -12.12 -6.26
C TYR A 144 -32.70 -11.87 -5.77
N SER A 145 -32.89 -10.90 -4.87
CA SER A 145 -34.21 -10.47 -4.38
C SER A 145 -35.09 -9.93 -5.51
N VAL A 146 -34.52 -9.13 -6.43
CA VAL A 146 -35.26 -8.60 -7.61
C VAL A 146 -35.78 -9.74 -8.50
N LYS A 147 -35.10 -10.89 -8.51
CA LYS A 147 -35.48 -12.07 -9.29
C LYS A 147 -36.28 -13.10 -8.48
N ASN A 148 -36.66 -12.80 -7.24
CA ASN A 148 -37.28 -13.74 -6.29
C ASN A 148 -36.48 -15.05 -6.10
N LEU A 149 -35.15 -14.98 -6.24
CA LEU A 149 -34.24 -16.11 -6.06
C LEU A 149 -33.58 -16.03 -4.68
N LYS A 150 -33.33 -17.20 -4.08
CA LYS A 150 -32.51 -17.27 -2.86
C LYS A 150 -31.03 -17.08 -3.22
N PRO A 151 -30.32 -16.14 -2.59
CA PRO A 151 -28.89 -15.96 -2.83
C PRO A 151 -28.10 -17.16 -2.28
N PRO A 152 -26.97 -17.53 -2.92
CA PRO A 152 -26.11 -18.58 -2.41
C PRO A 152 -25.54 -18.23 -1.03
N PRO A 153 -25.27 -19.23 -0.17
CA PRO A 153 -24.69 -19.00 1.15
C PRO A 153 -23.27 -18.46 1.01
N MET A 154 -23.06 -17.21 1.44
CA MET A 154 -21.76 -16.54 1.37
C MET A 154 -21.10 -16.55 2.75
N GLN A 155 -20.20 -17.51 2.98
CA GLN A 155 -19.40 -17.57 4.21
C GLN A 155 -18.08 -16.81 4.05
N ASN A 156 -17.71 -16.06 5.09
CA ASN A 156 -16.35 -15.52 5.19
C ASN A 156 -15.46 -16.62 5.79
N HIS A 157 -14.67 -17.30 4.97
CA HIS A 157 -13.57 -18.10 5.49
C HIS A 157 -12.52 -17.13 6.05
N ARG A 158 -12.53 -16.94 7.37
CA ARG A 158 -11.41 -16.28 8.05
C ARG A 158 -10.19 -17.18 7.91
N ASN A 159 -9.15 -16.68 7.24
CA ASN A 159 -7.80 -17.23 7.20
C ASN A 159 -7.64 -18.61 6.52
N ALA A 160 -7.53 -18.63 5.20
CA ALA A 160 -6.87 -19.73 4.48
C ALA A 160 -5.34 -19.54 4.36
N PHE A 161 -4.79 -18.40 4.83
CA PHE A 161 -3.35 -18.09 4.78
C PHE A 161 -2.59 -18.34 6.08
N ALA A 162 -3.22 -19.03 7.05
CA ALA A 162 -2.60 -19.32 8.34
C ALA A 162 -2.38 -20.82 8.56
N VAL A 163 -1.89 -21.56 7.55
CA VAL A 163 -1.11 -22.79 7.76
C VAL A 163 -0.19 -23.01 6.56
N ALA A 164 1.10 -22.76 6.77
CA ALA A 164 2.22 -23.54 6.23
C ALA A 164 3.47 -23.08 7.00
N CYS A 165 3.60 -23.60 8.22
CA CYS A 165 4.91 -23.75 8.86
C CYS A 165 5.66 -24.89 8.17
#